data_AF-A0A560SHE9-F1
#
_entry.id   AF-A0A560SHE9-F1
#
_cell.length_a   1.000
_cell.length_b   1.000
_cell.length_c   1.000
_cell.angle_alpha   90.00
_cell.angle_beta   90.00
_cell.angle_gamma   90.00
#
_symmetry.space_group_name_H-M   'P 1'
#
loop_
_entity.id
_entity.type
_entity.pdbx_description
1 polymer ?
#
loop_
_entity_poly.entity_id
_entity_poly.type
_entity_poly.pdbx_seq_one_letter_code
_entity_poly.pdbx_strand_id
1 'polypeptide(L)'
;MHAITQSAVWIKEPSADAGVVIVTSAALPPYMIDKLHVAIDEWDQVAYLAVKQSEALRLDWLRAGSSPEPSAGGYACHASQLLRGVSHGSFLLDVETGTDAGMTWLGSVFGHPLRVVELGTIASSTAHMDQQVEAVLAATRSLAKSVLQARGVI
;
A
#
# COMPACT_ATOMS: atom_id res chain seq x y z
N MET A 1 7.24 -13.80 20.31
CA MET A 1 5.83 -14.09 19.96
C MET A 1 5.39 -12.98 19.01
N HIS A 2 5.13 -13.31 17.74
CA HIS A 2 5.04 -12.40 16.60
C HIS A 2 3.89 -11.37 16.75
N ALA A 3 4.21 -10.14 17.15
CA ALA A 3 3.28 -9.01 17.08
C ALA A 3 3.39 -8.32 15.71
N ILE A 4 3.10 -9.03 14.62
CA ILE A 4 2.80 -8.41 13.32
C ILE A 4 1.39 -8.85 12.94
N THR A 5 0.33 -8.35 13.60
CA THR A 5 -1.03 -8.73 13.15
C THR A 5 -2.22 -7.85 13.57
N GLN A 6 -2.07 -6.57 13.91
CA GLN A 6 -3.27 -5.74 14.19
C GLN A 6 -3.41 -4.45 13.37
N SER A 7 -2.33 -3.79 12.98
CA SER A 7 -2.44 -2.47 12.36
C SER A 7 -2.52 -2.46 10.83
N ALA A 8 -2.14 -3.56 10.15
CA ALA A 8 -2.31 -3.76 8.70
C ALA A 8 -2.29 -5.25 8.35
N VAL A 9 -2.75 -5.59 7.15
CA VAL A 9 -2.78 -6.97 6.62
C VAL A 9 -2.49 -6.98 5.12
N TRP A 10 -1.62 -7.89 4.69
CA TRP A 10 -1.43 -8.17 3.27
C TRP A 10 -2.63 -8.97 2.75
N ILE A 11 -3.36 -8.39 1.81
CA ILE A 11 -4.41 -9.08 1.05
C ILE A 11 -3.77 -9.91 -0.07
N LYS A 12 -2.71 -9.35 -0.68
CA LYS A 12 -1.79 -10.04 -1.58
C LYS A 12 -0.36 -9.66 -1.20
N GLU A 13 0.44 -10.63 -0.79
CA GLU A 13 1.83 -10.40 -0.41
C GLU A 13 2.69 -9.98 -1.61
N PRO A 14 3.75 -9.17 -1.41
CA PRO A 14 4.66 -8.82 -2.48
C PRO A 14 5.46 -10.04 -2.94
N SER A 15 5.44 -10.29 -4.25
CA SER A 15 6.35 -11.22 -4.93
C SER A 15 7.74 -10.58 -5.11
N ALA A 16 8.72 -11.36 -5.59
CA ALA A 16 10.02 -10.83 -5.98
C ALA A 16 9.94 -9.76 -7.10
N ASP A 17 8.92 -9.87 -7.96
CA ASP A 17 8.70 -9.00 -9.09
C ASP A 17 7.79 -7.81 -8.77
N ALA A 18 7.22 -7.76 -7.56
CA ALA A 18 6.30 -6.71 -7.14
C ALA A 18 6.90 -5.31 -7.38
N GLY A 19 6.31 -4.59 -8.31
CA GLY A 19 6.68 -3.23 -8.70
C GLY A 19 5.71 -2.17 -8.17
N VAL A 20 4.50 -2.57 -7.79
CA VAL A 20 3.47 -1.69 -7.26
C VAL A 20 2.83 -2.34 -6.03
N VAL A 21 2.62 -1.56 -4.98
CA VAL A 21 1.84 -1.96 -3.81
C VAL A 21 0.62 -1.06 -3.74
N ILE A 22 -0.57 -1.64 -3.88
CA ILE A 22 -1.82 -0.94 -3.56
C ILE A 22 -1.90 -0.85 -2.03
N VAL A 23 -2.16 0.34 -1.51
CA VAL A 23 -2.34 0.59 -0.09
C VAL A 23 -3.72 1.20 0.11
N THR A 24 -4.60 0.51 0.83
CA THR A 24 -5.94 1.03 1.17
C THR A 24 -6.13 1.08 2.66
N SER A 25 -7.04 1.94 3.13
CA SER A 25 -7.64 1.73 4.45
C SER A 25 -8.40 0.41 4.47
N ALA A 26 -8.32 -0.34 5.58
CA ALA A 26 -9.15 -1.51 5.82
C ALA A 26 -10.62 -1.15 6.12
N ALA A 27 -10.94 0.15 6.23
CA ALA A 27 -12.31 0.66 6.32
C ALA A 27 -12.98 0.82 4.95
N LEU A 28 -12.25 0.60 3.84
CA LEU A 28 -12.84 0.52 2.51
C LEU A 28 -13.92 -0.57 2.47
N PRO A 29 -15.04 -0.40 1.74
CA PRO A 29 -16.07 -1.44 1.67
C PRO A 29 -15.48 -2.80 1.30
N PRO A 30 -15.86 -3.88 2.01
CA PRO A 30 -15.38 -5.23 1.70
C PRO A 30 -15.55 -5.60 0.23
N TYR A 31 -16.67 -5.20 -0.38
CA TYR A 31 -16.92 -5.36 -1.81
C TYR A 31 -15.78 -4.86 -2.71
N MET A 32 -15.24 -3.68 -2.40
CA MET A 32 -14.16 -3.08 -3.19
C MET A 32 -12.83 -3.77 -2.91
N ILE A 33 -12.55 -4.14 -1.66
CA ILE A 33 -11.35 -4.92 -1.28
C ILE A 33 -11.35 -6.25 -2.04
N ASP A 34 -12.48 -6.97 -2.02
CA ASP A 34 -12.64 -8.27 -2.69
C ASP A 34 -12.49 -8.13 -4.21
N LYS A 35 -13.14 -7.11 -4.81
CA LYS A 35 -13.02 -6.83 -6.25
C LYS A 35 -11.59 -6.49 -6.65
N LEU A 36 -10.90 -5.65 -5.88
CA LEU A 36 -9.49 -5.33 -6.11
C LEU A 36 -8.64 -6.59 -6.01
N HIS A 37 -8.82 -7.39 -4.96
CA HIS A 37 -8.08 -8.62 -4.75
C HIS A 37 -8.23 -9.60 -5.92
N VAL A 38 -9.47 -9.86 -6.34
CA VAL A 38 -9.76 -10.73 -7.49
C VAL A 38 -9.14 -10.17 -8.78
N ALA A 39 -9.23 -8.87 -9.01
CA ALA A 39 -8.74 -8.27 -10.25
C ALA A 39 -7.21 -8.29 -10.37
N ILE A 40 -6.48 -8.25 -9.25
CA ILE A 40 -5.00 -8.27 -9.24
C ILE A 40 -4.41 -9.66 -8.97
N ASP A 41 -5.24 -10.69 -8.78
CA ASP A 41 -4.79 -12.01 -8.32
C ASP A 41 -3.68 -12.56 -9.22
N GLU A 42 -3.87 -12.48 -10.54
CA GLU A 42 -2.90 -12.93 -11.55
C GLU A 42 -1.78 -11.93 -11.88
N TRP A 43 -1.72 -10.77 -11.20
CA TRP A 43 -0.70 -9.74 -11.49
C TRP A 43 0.49 -9.86 -10.56
N ASP A 44 1.50 -10.63 -10.95
CA ASP A 44 2.71 -10.89 -10.12
C ASP A 44 3.44 -9.59 -9.73
N GLN A 45 3.36 -8.56 -10.57
CA GLN A 45 3.97 -7.25 -10.31
C GLN A 45 3.22 -6.38 -9.29
N VAL A 46 2.09 -6.85 -8.73
CA VAL A 46 1.26 -6.09 -7.80
C VAL A 46 1.08 -6.81 -6.47
N ALA A 47 1.31 -6.09 -5.38
CA ALA A 47 0.95 -6.47 -4.02
C ALA A 47 -0.20 -5.60 -3.51
N TYR A 48 -0.89 -6.04 -2.46
CA TYR A 48 -2.00 -5.30 -1.86
C TYR A 48 -1.98 -5.36 -0.34
N LEU A 49 -1.83 -4.20 0.29
CA LEU A 49 -1.84 -3.97 1.74
C LEU A 49 -3.10 -3.21 2.16
N ALA A 50 -3.82 -3.75 3.14
CA ALA A 50 -4.93 -3.06 3.81
C ALA A 50 -4.51 -2.61 5.21
N VAL A 51 -4.53 -1.30 5.46
CA VAL A 51 -4.09 -0.66 6.71
C VAL A 51 -5.30 -0.42 7.62
N LYS A 52 -5.29 -1.04 8.81
CA LYS A 52 -6.35 -0.93 9.82
C LYS A 52 -6.18 0.29 10.74
N GLN A 53 -4.93 0.62 11.09
CA GLN A 53 -4.62 1.65 12.07
C GLN A 53 -3.43 2.51 11.60
N SER A 54 -3.63 3.35 10.58
CA SER A 54 -2.56 4.17 10.01
C SER A 54 -1.88 5.06 11.04
N GLU A 55 -2.66 5.73 11.89
CA GLU A 55 -2.13 6.66 12.89
C GLU A 55 -1.22 5.97 13.93
N ALA A 56 -1.63 4.82 14.44
CA ALA A 56 -0.81 4.06 15.38
C ALA A 56 0.52 3.62 14.74
N LEU A 57 0.45 3.18 13.47
CA LEU A 57 1.62 2.77 12.69
C LEU A 57 2.58 3.96 12.42
N ARG A 58 2.02 5.15 12.17
CA ARG A 58 2.77 6.39 11.97
C ARG A 58 3.48 6.83 13.23
N LEU A 59 2.79 6.82 14.37
CA LEU A 59 3.37 7.19 15.66
C LEU A 59 4.50 6.24 16.07
N ASP A 60 4.35 4.94 15.82
CA ASP A 60 5.40 3.94 16.03
C ASP A 60 6.64 4.23 15.18
N TRP A 61 6.45 4.55 13.89
CA TRP A 61 7.55 4.92 13.00
C TRP A 61 8.26 6.21 13.42
N LEU A 62 7.52 7.26 13.78
CA LEU A 62 8.12 8.52 14.26
C LEU A 62 8.91 8.35 15.56
N ARG A 63 8.43 7.52 16.48
CA ARG A 63 9.15 7.18 17.72
C ARG A 63 10.45 6.45 17.43
N ALA A 64 10.43 5.47 16.53
CA ALA A 64 11.64 4.75 16.14
C ALA A 64 12.67 5.69 15.48
N GLY A 65 12.24 6.62 14.63
CA GLY A 65 13.12 7.60 13.99
C GLY A 65 13.68 8.69 14.92
N SER A 66 13.05 8.90 16.09
CA SER A 66 13.50 9.89 17.08
C SER A 66 14.49 9.32 18.11
N SER A 67 14.78 8.02 18.06
CA SER A 67 15.69 7.36 19.00
C SER A 67 17.15 7.73 18.69
N PRO A 68 17.92 8.24 19.67
CA PRO A 68 19.31 8.65 19.47
C PRO A 68 20.29 7.48 19.28
N GLU A 69 19.90 6.29 19.74
CA GLU A 69 20.68 5.07 19.54
C GLU A 69 20.45 4.53 18.12
N PRO A 70 21.51 4.29 17.32
CA PRO A 70 21.36 3.68 16.00
C PRO A 70 20.68 2.32 16.15
N SER A 71 19.48 2.18 15.59
CA SER A 71 18.68 0.96 15.72
C SER A 71 19.49 -0.25 15.26
N ALA A 72 19.83 -1.13 16.21
CA ALA A 72 20.55 -2.35 15.94
C ALA A 72 19.66 -3.32 15.13
N GLY A 73 19.80 -3.29 13.80
CA GLY A 73 19.16 -4.25 12.90
C GLY A 73 17.91 -3.69 12.20
N GLY A 74 17.82 -3.96 10.89
CA GLY A 74 16.72 -3.51 10.04
C GLY A 74 15.37 -3.86 10.64
N TYR A 75 14.42 -2.94 10.49
CA TYR A 75 13.04 -3.01 10.98
C TYR A 75 12.79 -2.53 12.43
N ALA A 76 13.21 -1.29 12.69
CA ALA A 76 13.04 -0.58 13.97
C ALA A 76 11.57 -0.30 14.39
N CYS A 77 10.61 -0.42 13.47
CA CYS A 77 9.18 -0.20 13.73
C CYS A 77 8.30 -1.14 12.89
N HIS A 78 7.02 -1.23 13.22
CA HIS A 78 6.06 -2.09 12.52
C HIS A 78 5.92 -1.72 11.04
N ALA A 79 5.97 -0.43 10.69
CA ALA A 79 5.90 0.03 9.30
C ALA A 79 7.07 -0.53 8.47
N SER A 80 8.29 -0.46 9.00
CA SER A 80 9.46 -1.04 8.36
C SER A 80 9.37 -2.57 8.29
N GLN A 81 8.82 -3.23 9.31
CA GLN A 81 8.60 -4.69 9.28
C GLN A 81 7.60 -5.10 8.20
N LEU A 82 6.53 -4.32 8.00
CA LEU A 82 5.53 -4.58 6.97
C LEU A 82 6.12 -4.42 5.57
N LEU A 83 6.84 -3.33 5.33
CA LEU A 83 7.37 -2.99 4.01
C LEU A 83 8.69 -3.70 3.66
N ARG A 84 9.24 -4.53 4.55
CA ARG A 84 10.52 -5.20 4.35
C ARG A 84 10.62 -6.07 3.10
N GLY A 85 9.49 -6.65 2.69
CA GLY A 85 9.40 -7.52 1.51
C GLY A 85 9.15 -6.75 0.22
N VAL A 86 9.00 -5.42 0.28
CA VAL A 86 8.74 -4.58 -0.88
C VAL A 86 10.07 -4.18 -1.51
N SER A 87 10.28 -4.58 -2.77
CA SER A 87 11.52 -4.29 -3.49
C SER A 87 11.78 -2.77 -3.58
N HIS A 88 13.06 -2.39 -3.50
CA HIS A 88 13.47 -1.00 -3.69
C HIS A 88 13.03 -0.48 -5.07
N GLY A 89 12.54 0.75 -5.11
CA GLY A 89 12.02 1.37 -6.33
C GLY A 89 10.58 0.98 -6.71
N SER A 90 9.95 0.06 -5.97
CA SER A 90 8.51 -0.21 -6.13
C SER A 90 7.66 0.98 -5.69
N PHE A 91 6.58 1.25 -6.42
CA PHE A 91 5.65 2.32 -6.09
C PHE A 91 4.68 1.90 -5.00
N LEU A 92 4.35 2.83 -4.10
CA LEU A 92 3.16 2.73 -3.26
C LEU A 92 2.04 3.53 -3.92
N LEU A 93 0.91 2.87 -4.18
CA LEU A 93 -0.33 3.50 -4.63
C LEU A 93 -1.26 3.64 -3.43
N ASP A 94 -1.30 4.83 -2.87
CA ASP A 94 -2.16 5.19 -1.75
C ASP A 94 -3.59 5.49 -2.25
N VAL A 95 -4.56 4.72 -1.78
CA VAL A 95 -5.97 4.86 -2.15
C VAL A 95 -6.72 5.54 -1.01
N GLU A 96 -7.08 6.79 -1.25
CA GLU A 96 -7.69 7.66 -0.26
C GLU A 96 -9.18 7.90 -0.56
N THR A 97 -9.99 7.93 0.50
CA THR A 97 -11.45 8.08 0.41
C THR A 97 -11.94 9.44 0.93
N GLY A 98 -11.02 10.40 1.10
CA GLY A 98 -11.29 11.69 1.71
C GLY A 98 -10.18 12.69 1.43
N THR A 99 -10.30 13.88 2.02
CA THR A 99 -9.38 15.02 1.79
C THR A 99 -8.07 14.91 2.57
N ASP A 100 -8.02 14.06 3.60
CA ASP A 100 -6.84 13.92 4.44
C ASP A 100 -6.03 12.70 4.02
N ALA A 101 -4.82 12.95 3.53
CA ALA A 101 -3.86 11.93 3.14
C ALA A 101 -3.32 11.19 4.39
N GLY A 102 -3.95 10.09 4.76
CA GLY A 102 -3.69 9.35 5.97
C GLY A 102 -2.52 8.38 5.87
N MET A 103 -2.12 7.96 4.66
CA MET A 103 -1.13 6.88 4.48
C MET A 103 0.10 7.27 3.65
N THR A 104 0.15 8.49 3.11
CA THR A 104 1.26 8.98 2.27
C THR A 104 2.64 8.92 2.93
N TRP A 105 2.71 8.98 4.26
CA TRP A 105 3.95 8.86 5.01
C TRP A 105 4.63 7.49 4.85
N LEU A 106 3.89 6.43 4.47
CA LEU A 106 4.43 5.08 4.26
C LEU A 106 5.54 5.07 3.19
N GLY A 107 5.43 5.94 2.18
CA GLY A 107 6.47 6.08 1.16
C GLY A 107 7.81 6.50 1.77
N SER A 108 7.79 7.28 2.85
CA SER A 108 9.00 7.78 3.51
C SER A 108 9.72 6.74 4.38
N VAL A 109 9.08 5.61 4.70
CA VAL A 109 9.67 4.58 5.58
C VAL A 109 10.94 3.98 4.97
N PHE A 110 10.92 3.70 3.66
CA PHE A 110 12.07 3.21 2.88
C PHE A 110 12.36 4.05 1.63
N GLY A 111 11.71 5.21 1.48
CA GLY A 111 11.89 6.09 0.32
C GLY A 111 11.24 5.56 -0.96
N HIS A 112 10.13 4.83 -0.86
CA HIS A 112 9.38 4.39 -2.03
C HIS A 112 8.70 5.59 -2.72
N PRO A 113 8.73 5.66 -4.07
CA PRO A 113 7.94 6.63 -4.78
C PRO A 113 6.45 6.36 -4.53
N LEU A 114 5.70 7.43 -4.22
CA LEU A 114 4.29 7.34 -3.88
C LEU A 114 3.41 8.03 -4.92
N ARG A 115 2.21 7.49 -5.14
CA ARG A 115 1.12 8.09 -5.89
C ARG A 115 -0.17 7.95 -5.11
N VAL A 116 -1.04 8.94 -5.24
CA VAL A 116 -2.35 8.95 -4.56
C VAL A 116 -3.44 8.80 -5.62
N VAL A 117 -4.43 7.96 -5.32
CA VAL A 117 -5.71 7.90 -6.04
C VAL A 117 -6.78 8.32 -5.05
N GLU A 118 -7.39 9.47 -5.32
CA GLU A 118 -8.51 9.98 -4.53
C GLU A 118 -9.81 9.44 -5.12
N LEU A 119 -10.50 8.59 -4.35
CA LEU A 119 -11.81 8.07 -4.72
C LEU A 119 -12.96 9.02 -4.37
N GLY A 120 -12.67 10.03 -3.54
CA GLY A 120 -13.68 10.87 -2.91
C GLY A 120 -14.58 10.06 -1.98
N THR A 121 -15.83 10.52 -1.80
CA THR A 121 -16.82 9.80 -1.02
C THR A 121 -17.08 8.41 -1.62
N ILE A 122 -16.93 7.38 -0.78
CA ILE A 122 -17.27 6.02 -1.17
C ILE A 122 -18.73 5.92 -1.56
N ALA A 123 -18.98 5.39 -2.75
CA ALA A 123 -20.33 5.30 -3.27
C ALA A 123 -21.19 4.29 -2.49
N SER A 124 -22.50 4.51 -2.46
CA SER A 124 -23.45 3.59 -1.80
C SER A 124 -23.93 2.45 -2.71
N SER A 125 -23.80 2.60 -4.03
CA SER A 125 -24.21 1.59 -5.02
C SER A 125 -23.01 0.83 -5.58
N THR A 126 -23.16 -0.47 -5.82
CA THR A 126 -22.14 -1.32 -6.42
C THR A 126 -21.65 -0.82 -7.79
N ALA A 127 -22.53 -0.29 -8.64
CA ALA A 127 -22.15 0.22 -9.96
C ALA A 127 -21.13 1.39 -9.91
N HIS A 128 -21.27 2.29 -8.93
CA HIS A 128 -20.30 3.36 -8.72
C HIS A 128 -19.05 2.88 -7.97
N MET A 129 -19.19 1.91 -7.05
CA MET A 129 -18.03 1.24 -6.45
C MET A 129 -17.17 0.55 -7.52
N ASP A 130 -17.79 -0.04 -8.55
CA ASP A 130 -17.08 -0.63 -9.69
C ASP A 130 -16.26 0.40 -10.47
N GLN A 131 -16.79 1.62 -10.65
CA GLN A 131 -16.03 2.73 -11.25
C GLN A 131 -14.84 3.14 -10.38
N GLN A 132 -15.02 3.18 -9.06
CA GLN A 132 -13.95 3.47 -8.11
C GLN A 132 -12.86 2.39 -8.11
N VAL A 133 -13.25 1.11 -8.18
CA VAL A 133 -12.32 -0.02 -8.34
C VAL A 133 -11.54 0.12 -9.65
N GLU A 134 -12.21 0.38 -10.77
CA GLU A 134 -11.55 0.56 -12.07
C GLU A 134 -10.56 1.74 -12.07
N ALA A 135 -10.87 2.83 -11.37
CA ALA A 135 -9.95 3.95 -11.22
C ALA A 135 -8.63 3.53 -10.53
N VAL A 136 -8.72 2.75 -9.45
CA VAL A 136 -7.54 2.18 -8.78
C VAL A 136 -6.80 1.23 -9.71
N LEU A 137 -7.49 0.30 -10.38
CA LEU A 137 -6.86 -0.68 -11.28
C LEU A 137 -6.19 -0.02 -12.49
N ALA A 138 -6.77 1.06 -13.03
CA ALA A 138 -6.18 1.83 -14.11
C ALA A 138 -4.87 2.52 -13.66
N ALA A 139 -4.88 3.14 -12.48
CA ALA A 139 -3.68 3.74 -11.89
C ALA A 139 -2.60 2.70 -11.61
N THR A 140 -2.97 1.55 -11.03
CA THR A 140 -2.06 0.43 -10.79
C THR A 140 -1.41 -0.07 -12.08
N ARG A 141 -2.18 -0.28 -13.16
CA ARG A 141 -1.63 -0.70 -14.46
C ARG A 141 -0.64 0.30 -15.03
N SER A 142 -0.95 1.59 -14.93
CA SER A 142 -0.07 2.66 -15.41
C SER A 142 1.29 2.63 -14.68
N LEU A 143 1.27 2.44 -13.36
CA LEU A 143 2.49 2.35 -12.56
C LEU A 143 3.26 1.05 -12.80
N ALA A 144 2.55 -0.09 -12.87
CA ALA A 144 3.14 -1.38 -13.19
C ALA A 144 3.90 -1.33 -14.52
N LYS A 145 3.27 -0.75 -15.56
CA LYS A 145 3.91 -0.52 -16.85
C LYS A 145 5.15 0.36 -16.73
N SER A 146 5.07 1.45 -15.98
CA SER A 146 6.20 2.37 -15.76
C SER A 146 7.38 1.65 -15.09
N VAL A 147 7.12 0.77 -14.12
CA VAL A 147 8.17 -0.02 -13.44
C VAL A 147 8.80 -1.03 -14.39
N LEU A 148 7.99 -1.75 -15.17
CA LEU A 148 8.50 -2.73 -16.14
C LEU A 148 9.38 -2.06 -17.21
N GLN A 149 8.99 -0.86 -17.67
CA GLN A 149 9.80 -0.05 -18.59
C GLN A 149 11.12 0.41 -17.94
N ALA A 150 11.07 0.88 -16.69
CA ALA A 150 12.28 1.28 -15.96
C ALA A 150 13.24 0.10 -15.70
N ARG A 151 12.70 -1.13 -15.59
CA ARG A 151 13.47 -2.37 -15.45
C ARG A 151 13.96 -2.95 -16.79
N GLY A 152 13.57 -2.38 -17.93
CA GLY A 152 13.96 -2.84 -19.27
C GLY A 152 13.30 -4.16 -19.70
N VAL A 153 12.15 -4.51 -19.12
CA VAL A 153 11.44 -5.78 -19.38
C VAL A 153 10.48 -5.67 -20.58
N ILE A 154 10.03 -4.46 -20.90
CA ILE A 154 9.13 -4.13 -22.02
C ILE A 154 9.52 -2.83 -22.70
#